data_AF-A0A240EEX9-F1
#
_entry.id   AF-A0A240EEX9-F1
#
_cell.length_a   1.000
_cell.length_b   1.000
_cell.length_c   1.000
_cell.angle_alpha   90.00
_cell.angle_beta   90.00
_cell.angle_gamma   90.00
#
_symmetry.space_group_name_H-M   'P 1'
#
loop_
_entity.id
_entity.type
_entity.pdbx_description
1 polymer ?
#
loop_
_entity_poly.entity_id
_entity_poly.type
_entity_poly.pdbx_seq_one_letter_code
_entity_poly.pdbx_strand_id
1 'polypeptide(L)'
;MMKQIVPILTLIFAASPQASVWEERELLERYITQLEILNKTLLVDAQDAADPHHRIKLNYQGVQRDANEIVNKLRHHLNTPLEEYRSLTTSINTEEVNTQ
;
A
#
# COMPACT_ATOMS: atom_id res chain seq x y z
N MET A 1 -4.92 -47.94 -30.61
CA MET A 1 -3.85 -46.98 -30.25
C MET A 1 -4.46 -45.58 -30.21
N MET A 2 -4.86 -45.11 -29.02
CA MET A 2 -5.38 -43.74 -28.83
C MET A 2 -4.25 -42.87 -28.30
N LYS A 3 -3.83 -41.87 -29.08
CA LYS A 3 -2.86 -40.86 -28.64
C LYS A 3 -3.59 -39.85 -27.76
N GLN A 4 -3.39 -39.93 -26.45
CA GLN A 4 -3.78 -38.89 -25.52
C GLN A 4 -2.90 -37.66 -25.77
N ILE A 5 -3.51 -36.58 -26.25
CA ILE A 5 -2.89 -35.27 -26.34
C ILE A 5 -2.93 -34.70 -24.92
N VAL A 6 -1.77 -34.65 -24.27
CA VAL A 6 -1.58 -34.00 -22.98
C VAL A 6 -1.68 -32.49 -23.20
N PRO A 7 -2.63 -31.77 -22.58
CA PRO A 7 -2.60 -30.31 -22.61
C PRO A 7 -1.57 -29.83 -21.58
N ILE A 8 -0.33 -29.64 -22.04
CA ILE A 8 0.67 -28.84 -21.33
C ILE A 8 0.29 -27.37 -21.55
N LEU A 9 -0.80 -26.91 -20.94
CA LEU A 9 -1.24 -25.52 -21.07
C LEU A 9 -1.99 -25.01 -19.83
N THR A 10 -1.51 -25.37 -18.64
CA THR A 10 -2.02 -24.83 -17.37
C THR A 10 -0.89 -24.40 -16.43
N LEU A 11 0.24 -23.93 -16.99
CA LEU A 11 1.39 -23.46 -16.22
C LEU A 11 1.75 -22.00 -16.51
N ILE A 12 0.76 -21.10 -16.66
CA ILE A 12 1.05 -19.65 -16.90
C ILE A 12 0.23 -18.69 -16.01
N PHE A 13 -0.50 -19.16 -15.00
CA PHE A 13 -1.28 -18.25 -14.14
C PHE A 13 -1.02 -18.42 -12.64
N ALA A 14 0.26 -18.52 -12.27
CA ALA A 14 0.71 -18.33 -10.89
C ALA A 14 1.63 -17.10 -10.76
N ALA A 15 1.43 -16.08 -11.61
CA ALA A 15 1.99 -14.75 -11.37
C ALA A 15 1.23 -14.12 -10.19
N SER A 16 1.75 -14.35 -8.99
CA SER A 16 1.30 -13.77 -7.74
C SER A 16 1.22 -12.23 -7.81
N PRO A 17 0.23 -11.58 -7.17
CA PRO A 17 0.02 -10.12 -7.16
C PRO A 17 1.09 -9.32 -6.38
N GLN A 18 2.28 -9.88 -6.15
CA GLN A 18 3.31 -9.27 -5.32
C GLN A 18 3.92 -8.01 -5.95
N ALA A 19 3.97 -7.90 -7.28
CA ALA A 19 4.47 -6.70 -7.95
C ALA A 19 3.58 -5.46 -7.70
N SER A 20 2.26 -5.61 -7.50
CA SER A 20 1.37 -4.46 -7.31
C SER A 20 1.49 -3.85 -5.91
N VAL A 21 1.74 -4.66 -4.88
CA VAL A 21 1.81 -4.21 -3.49
C VAL A 21 3.05 -3.35 -3.24
N TRP A 22 4.18 -3.67 -3.88
CA TRP A 22 5.41 -2.87 -3.76
C TRP A 22 5.32 -1.54 -4.51
N GLU A 23 4.71 -1.52 -5.69
CA GLU A 23 4.45 -0.29 -6.44
C GLU A 23 3.46 0.63 -5.70
N GLU A 24 2.39 0.06 -5.16
CA GLU A 24 1.43 0.78 -4.31
C GLU A 24 2.12 1.38 -3.09
N ARG A 25 2.98 0.61 -2.41
CA ARG A 25 3.76 1.10 -1.28
C ARG A 25 4.64 2.29 -1.65
N GLU A 26 5.40 2.22 -2.75
CA GLU A 26 6.26 3.31 -3.19
C GLU A 26 5.45 4.59 -3.49
N LEU A 27 4.30 4.45 -4.14
CA LEU A 27 3.39 5.56 -4.43
C LEU A 27 2.87 6.22 -3.15
N LEU A 28 2.44 5.44 -2.18
CA LEU A 28 1.94 5.94 -0.90
C LEU A 28 3.04 6.64 -0.09
N GLU A 29 4.26 6.11 -0.07
CA GLU A 29 5.42 6.75 0.57
C GLU A 29 5.77 8.09 -0.11
N ARG A 30 5.66 8.16 -1.44
CA ARG A 30 5.85 9.40 -2.20
C ARG A 30 4.76 10.43 -1.86
N TYR A 31 3.50 10.01 -1.75
CA TYR A 31 2.41 10.92 -1.36
C TYR A 31 2.56 11.45 0.06
N ILE A 32 2.99 10.62 1.01
CA ILE A 32 3.32 11.08 2.36
C ILE A 32 4.37 12.20 2.29
N THR A 33 5.45 11.98 1.54
CA THR A 33 6.53 12.97 1.40
C THR A 33 6.02 14.29 0.80
N GLN A 34 5.21 14.22 -0.25
CA GLN A 34 4.63 15.40 -0.90
C GLN A 34 3.67 16.16 0.02
N LEU A 35 2.81 15.45 0.76
CA LEU A 35 1.90 16.03 1.75
C LEU A 35 2.67 16.71 2.89
N GLU A 36 3.76 16.13 3.35
CA GLU A 36 4.60 16.74 4.37
C GLU A 36 5.28 18.03 3.90
N ILE A 37 5.79 18.06 2.66
CA ILE A 37 6.39 19.27 2.06
C ILE A 37 5.32 20.36 1.89
N LEU A 38 4.15 19.98 1.36
CA LEU A 38 3.01 20.90 1.22
C LEU A 38 2.64 21.51 2.57
N ASN A 39 2.54 20.68 3.61
CA ASN A 39 2.05 21.09 4.91
C ASN A 39 3.06 21.95 5.69
N LYS A 40 4.33 21.53 5.71
CA LYS A 40 5.40 22.17 6.51
C LYS A 40 5.98 23.42 5.85
N THR A 41 5.94 23.50 4.52
CA THR A 41 6.56 24.60 3.78
C THR A 41 5.49 25.45 3.12
N LEU A 42 4.80 24.91 2.10
CA LEU A 42 3.97 25.72 1.22
C LEU A 42 2.76 26.34 1.92
N LEU A 43 2.07 25.59 2.79
CA LEU A 43 0.91 26.11 3.52
C LEU A 43 1.31 27.14 4.58
N VAL A 44 2.49 26.98 5.21
CA VAL A 44 3.01 27.95 6.19
C VAL A 44 3.40 29.23 5.48
N ASP A 45 4.21 29.14 4.42
CA ASP A 45 4.65 30.30 3.63
C ASP A 45 3.45 31.05 3.03
N ALA A 46 2.45 30.30 2.53
CA ALA A 46 1.23 30.88 1.98
C ALA A 46 0.35 31.53 3.05
N GLN A 47 0.37 31.04 4.29
CA GLN A 47 -0.33 31.67 5.41
C GLN A 47 0.35 32.97 5.83
N ASP A 48 1.69 32.97 5.89
CA ASP A 48 2.48 34.15 6.26
C ASP A 48 2.42 35.25 5.19
N ALA A 49 2.34 34.87 3.92
CA ALA A 49 2.18 35.80 2.80
C ALA A 49 0.72 36.23 2.55
N ALA A 50 -0.25 35.65 3.26
CA ALA A 50 -1.67 35.93 3.02
C ALA A 50 -2.03 37.36 3.47
N ASP A 51 -2.71 38.11 2.60
CA ASP A 51 -3.22 39.44 2.94
C ASP A 51 -4.38 39.32 3.96
N PRO A 52 -4.26 39.92 5.16
CA PRO A 52 -5.30 39.84 6.18
C PRO A 52 -6.57 40.61 5.82
N HIS A 53 -6.56 41.47 4.79
CA HIS A 53 -7.70 42.29 4.37
C HIS A 53 -8.55 41.67 3.24
N HIS A 54 -8.17 40.50 2.75
CA HIS A 54 -8.96 39.80 1.74
C HIS A 54 -10.31 39.30 2.30
N ARG A 55 -11.36 39.43 1.49
CA ARG A 55 -12.74 39.05 1.84
C ARG A 55 -12.91 37.55 2.08
N ILE A 56 -12.11 36.72 1.40
CA ILE A 56 -12.11 35.27 1.54
C ILE A 56 -10.73 34.87 2.04
N LYS A 57 -10.71 34.14 3.16
CA LYS A 57 -9.48 33.63 3.78
C LYS A 57 -9.48 32.12 3.68
N LEU A 58 -8.34 31.55 3.30
CA LEU A 58 -8.17 30.11 3.36
C LEU A 58 -8.06 29.68 4.83
N ASN A 59 -8.71 28.56 5.18
CA ASN A 59 -8.55 27.95 6.49
C ASN A 59 -7.27 27.10 6.52
N TYR A 60 -6.11 27.76 6.59
CA TYR A 60 -4.81 27.09 6.60
C TYR A 60 -4.73 26.02 7.68
N GLN A 61 -5.08 26.34 8.93
CA GLN A 61 -5.05 25.38 10.04
C GLN A 61 -5.91 24.14 9.79
N GLY A 62 -7.10 24.31 9.21
CA GLY A 62 -7.96 23.19 8.82
C GLY A 62 -7.30 22.29 7.79
N VAL A 63 -6.78 22.87 6.71
CA VAL A 63 -6.10 22.12 5.65
C VAL A 63 -4.85 21.41 6.19
N GLN A 64 -4.07 22.06 7.05
CA GLN A 64 -2.88 21.46 7.67
C GLN A 64 -3.25 20.26 8.56
N ARG A 65 -4.34 20.38 9.34
CA ARG A 65 -4.85 19.29 10.19
C ARG A 65 -5.31 18.11 9.33
N ASP A 66 -6.09 18.37 8.29
CA ASP A 66 -6.64 17.33 7.42
C ASP A 66 -5.50 16.62 6.64
N ALA A 67 -4.48 17.36 6.19
CA ALA A 67 -3.28 16.79 5.58
C ALA A 67 -2.51 15.87 6.56
N ASN A 68 -2.35 16.29 7.82
CA ASN A 68 -1.73 15.46 8.86
C ASN A 68 -2.54 14.19 9.16
N GLU A 69 -3.88 14.28 9.16
CA GLU A 69 -4.74 13.12 9.34
C GLU A 69 -4.56 12.10 8.22
N ILE A 70 -4.49 12.56 6.96
CA ILE A 70 -4.24 11.70 5.79
C ILE A 70 -2.88 11.02 5.92
N VAL A 71 -1.82 11.77 6.25
CA VAL A 71 -0.47 11.20 6.45
C VAL A 71 -0.48 10.14 7.55
N ASN A 72 -1.16 10.38 8.66
CA ASN A 72 -1.26 9.41 9.76
C ASN A 72 -2.00 8.15 9.33
N LYS A 73 -3.10 8.27 8.57
CA LYS A 73 -3.83 7.13 8.02
C LYS A 73 -2.99 6.32 7.04
N LEU A 74 -2.24 6.98 6.15
CA LEU A 74 -1.33 6.32 5.21
C LEU A 74 -0.18 5.61 5.93
N ARG A 75 0.43 6.24 6.93
CA ARG A 75 1.45 5.61 7.78
C ARG A 75 0.90 4.41 8.53
N HIS A 76 -0.31 4.52 9.07
CA HIS A 76 -0.97 3.40 9.73
C HIS A 76 -1.19 2.25 8.75
N HIS A 77 -1.67 2.52 7.55
CA HIS A 77 -1.86 1.51 6.50
C HIS A 77 -0.55 0.82 6.10
N LEU A 78 0.54 1.57 5.92
CA LEU A 78 1.84 1.03 5.52
C LEU A 78 2.57 0.23 6.62
N ASN A 79 2.27 0.51 7.89
CA ASN A 79 2.92 -0.09 9.05
C ASN A 79 2.07 -1.19 9.73
N THR A 80 0.78 -1.27 9.39
CA THR A 80 -0.07 -2.37 9.85
C THR A 80 0.21 -3.58 8.96
N PRO A 81 0.54 -4.75 9.51
CA PRO A 81 0.64 -5.95 8.68
C PRO A 81 -0.71 -6.14 7.98
N LEU A 82 -0.68 -6.13 6.64
CA LEU A 82 -1.76 -6.67 5.83
C LEU A 82 -2.11 -8.04 6.43
N GLU A 83 -3.39 -8.26 6.72
CA GLU A 83 -3.92 -9.41 7.47
C GLU A 83 -3.10 -10.70 7.29
N GLU A 84 -2.93 -11.41 8.41
CA GLU A 84 -2.19 -12.68 8.57
C GLU A 84 -2.05 -13.44 7.25
N TYR A 85 -0.79 -13.61 6.80
CA TYR A 85 -0.45 -14.75 5.95
C TYR A 85 -1.12 -15.97 6.58
N ARG A 86 -2.22 -16.44 5.98
CA ARG A 86 -2.77 -17.76 6.26
C ARG A 86 -1.72 -18.73 5.76
N SER A 87 -0.71 -18.95 6.60
CA SER A 87 0.17 -20.09 6.54
C SER A 87 -0.76 -21.29 6.67
N LEU A 88 -1.19 -21.83 5.53
CA LEU A 88 -1.72 -23.18 5.49
C LEU A 88 -0.61 -24.06 6.02
N THR A 89 -0.68 -24.41 7.30
CA THR A 89 0.11 -25.49 7.88
C THR A 89 -0.37 -26.75 7.20
N THR A 90 0.19 -27.05 6.03
CA THR A 90 0.08 -28.36 5.42
C THR A 90 0.82 -29.29 6.36
N SER A 91 0.11 -30.09 7.15
CA SER A 91 0.73 -31.24 7.80
C SER A 91 1.22 -32.14 6.68
N ILE A 92 2.52 -32.17 6.46
CA ILE A 92 3.14 -33.22 5.65
C ILE A 92 2.97 -34.48 6.49
N ASN A 93 1.88 -35.22 6.29
CA ASN A 93 1.80 -36.60 6.75
C ASN A 93 2.89 -37.32 5.98
N THR A 94 4.05 -37.44 6.61
CA THR A 94 5.07 -38.42 6.24
C THR A 94 4.45 -39.76 6.61
N GLU A 95 3.60 -40.31 5.73
CA GLU A 95 3.34 -41.74 5.77
C GLU A 95 4.69 -42.40 5.51
N GLU A 96 5.28 -42.92 6.60
CA GLU A 96 6.44 -43.76 6.55
C GLU A 96 6.17 -44.86 5.52
N VAL A 97 6.95 -44.84 4.44
CA VAL A 97 7.06 -45.95 3.51
C VAL A 97 7.62 -47.12 4.30
N ASN A 98 6.73 -47.91 4.89
CA ASN A 98 7.07 -49.23 5.42
C ASN A 98 7.29 -50.15 4.23
N THR A 99 8.53 -50.19 3.74
CA THR A 99 9.04 -51.34 2.99
C THR A 99 9.26 -52.49 3.97
N GLN A 100 8.28 -53.41 4.04
CA GLN A 100 8.49 -54.81 4.40
C GLN A 100 7.72 -55.71 3.45
#